data_AF-A0A2I0QGW4-F1
#
_entry.id   AF-A0A2I0QGW4-F1
#
_cell.length_a   1.000
_cell.length_b   1.000
_cell.length_c   1.000
_cell.angle_alpha   90.00
_cell.angle_beta   90.00
_cell.angle_gamma   90.00
#
_symmetry.space_group_name_H-M   'P 1'
#
loop_
_entity.id
_entity.type
_entity.pdbx_description
1 polymer ?
#
loop_
_entity_poly.entity_id
_entity_poly.type
_entity_poly.pdbx_seq_one_letter_code
_entity_poly.pdbx_strand_id
1 'polypeptide(L)' 'MALKIAVLASTRASDMRGIIDAIKRGYLNAEIKILFSNRKESYALERAK' A
#
# COMPACT_ATOMS: atom_id res chain seq x y z
N MET A 1 -12.74 -14.08 4.31
CA MET A 1 -12.80 -12.84 3.51
C MET A 1 -11.56 -12.02 3.86
N ALA A 2 -10.78 -11.55 2.88
CA ALA A 2 -9.58 -10.75 3.14
C ALA A 2 -9.96 -9.29 3.48
N LEU A 3 -9.25 -8.68 4.44
CA LEU A 3 -9.44 -7.28 4.80
C LEU A 3 -9.03 -6.38 3.63
N LYS A 4 -9.91 -5.49 3.17
CA LYS A 4 -9.60 -4.54 2.11
C LYS A 4 -8.97 -3.29 2.71
N ILE A 5 -7.78 -2.93 2.24
CA ILE A 5 -7.00 -1.79 2.73
C ILE A 5 -6.94 -0.69 1.65
N ALA A 6 -7.14 0.55 2.09
CA ALA A 6 -6.83 1.76 1.33
C ALA A 6 -5.60 2.43 1.95
N VAL A 7 -4.64 2.84 1.13
CA VAL A 7 -3.40 3.50 1.57
C VAL A 7 -3.45 4.97 1.20
N LEU A 8 -3.22 5.87 2.16
CA LEU A 8 -3.06 7.30 1.92
C LEU A 8 -1.58 7.65 2.07
N ALA A 9 -0.95 8.17 1.02
CA ALA A 9 0.47 8.49 1.05
C ALA A 9 0.79 9.74 0.24
N SER A 10 1.54 10.66 0.82
CA SER A 10 1.95 11.92 0.17
C SER A 10 3.40 11.93 -0.31
N THR A 11 4.20 10.92 0.08
CA THR A 11 5.65 10.86 -0.17
C THR A 11 6.04 9.54 -0.84
N ARG A 12 6.97 8.77 -0.26
CA ARG A 12 7.47 7.52 -0.87
C ARG A 12 6.63 6.30 -0.53
N ALA A 13 5.89 6.29 0.58
CA ALA A 13 5.18 5.11 1.10
C ALA A 13 6.11 3.89 1.34
N SER A 14 7.23 4.08 2.04
CA SER A 14 8.19 2.98 2.29
C SER A 14 7.63 1.93 3.24
N ASP A 15 6.80 2.34 4.20
CA ASP A 15 6.17 1.45 5.16
C ASP A 15 5.16 0.50 4.51
N MET A 16 4.62 0.87 3.33
CA MET A 16 3.73 0.01 2.54
C MET A 16 4.39 -1.33 2.20
N ARG A 17 5.72 -1.37 2.06
CA ARG A 17 6.46 -2.60 1.78
C ARG A 17 6.29 -3.64 2.89
N GLY A 18 6.30 -3.21 4.16
CA GLY A 18 6.10 -4.10 5.31
C GLY A 18 4.72 -4.74 5.32
N ILE A 19 3.68 -3.97 4.97
CA ILE A 19 2.30 -4.47 4.83
C ILE A 19 2.23 -5.51 3.70
N ILE A 20 2.83 -5.21 2.54
CA ILE A 20 2.89 -6.13 1.40
C ILE A 20 3.60 -7.43 1.78
N ASP A 21 4.73 -7.35 2.47
CA ASP A 21 5.49 -8.52 2.88
C ASP A 21 4.73 -9.35 3.91
N ALA A 22 4.01 -8.73 4.85
CA ALA A 22 3.14 -9.41 5.80
C ALA A 22 1.99 -10.15 5.10
N ILE A 23 1.38 -9.54 4.08
CA ILE A 23 0.35 -10.18 3.24
C ILE A 23 0.94 -11.38 2.49
N LYS A 24 2.08 -11.20 1.82
CA LYS A 24 2.74 -12.26 1.04
C LYS A 24 3.16 -13.46 1.88
N ARG A 25 3.60 -13.22 3.12
CA ARG A 25 3.99 -14.27 4.07
C ARG A 25 2.80 -14.92 4.77
N GLY A 26 1.57 -14.47 4.51
CA GLY A 26 0.36 -14.99 5.14
C GLY A 26 0.17 -14.54 6.59
N TYR A 27 1.00 -13.63 7.10
CA TYR A 27 0.83 -13.04 8.44
C TYR A 27 -0.36 -12.10 8.51
N LEU A 28 -0.78 -11.54 7.38
CA LEU A 28 -1.92 -10.63 7.28
C LEU A 28 -2.85 -11.07 6.15
N ASN A 29 -4.07 -11.52 6.51
CA ASN A 29 -5.12 -11.84 5.54
C ASN A 29 -5.80 -10.55 5.03
N ALA A 30 -5.07 -9.77 4.24
CA ALA A 30 -5.53 -8.51 3.70
C ALA A 30 -5.12 -8.30 2.24
N GLU A 31 -5.74 -7.33 1.60
CA GLU A 31 -5.46 -6.92 0.23
C GLU A 31 -5.49 -5.39 0.13
N ILE A 32 -4.42 -4.80 -0.39
CA ILE A 32 -4.38 -3.36 -0.69
C ILE A 32 -5.12 -3.14 -2.01
N LYS A 33 -6.26 -2.46 -1.96
CA LYS A 33 -7.13 -2.24 -3.13
C LYS A 33 -6.89 -0.90 -3.82
N ILE A 34 -6.48 0.11 -3.06
CA ILE A 34 -6.32 1.46 -3.58
C ILE A 34 -5.24 2.21 -2.82
N LEU A 35 -4.49 3.05 -3.53
CA LEU A 35 -3.59 4.04 -2.95
C LEU A 35 -4.00 5.43 -3.44
N PHE A 36 -4.19 6.36 -2.51
CA PHE A 36 -4.39 7.77 -2.83
C PHE A 36 -3.17 8.58 -2.42
N SER A 37 -2.82 9.53 -3.28
CA SER A 37 -1.84 10.56 -2.98
C SER A 37 -2.43 11.92 -3.27
N ASN A 38 -2.17 12.86 -2.36
CA ASN A 38 -2.47 14.27 -2.59
C ASN A 38 -1.38 14.99 -3.41
N ARG A 39 -0.29 14.29 -3.79
CA ARG A 39 0.78 14.82 -4.65
C ARG A 39 0.91 13.97 -5.91
N LYS A 40 0.67 14.58 -7.08
CA LYS A 40 0.71 13.90 -8.39
C LYS A 40 2.05 13.23 -8.70
N GLU A 41 3.15 13.77 -8.17
CA GLU A 41 4.52 13.29 -8.42
C GLU A 41 5.06 12.42 -7.27
N SER A 42 4.20 11.97 -6.34
CA SER A 42 4.67 11.15 -5.22
C SER A 42 5.15 9.78 -5.71
N TYR A 43 6.31 9.35 -5.22
CA TYR A 43 6.85 8.02 -5.51
C TYR A 43 5.96 6.87 -4.98
N ALA A 44 5.04 7.16 -4.05
CA ALA A 44 4.01 6.23 -3.61
C ALA A 44 3.12 5.75 -4.77
N LEU A 45 2.82 6.61 -5.76
CA LEU A 45 2.02 6.25 -6.93
C LEU A 45 2.78 5.27 -7.84
N GLU A 46 4.09 5.46 -8.01
CA GLU A 46 4.94 4.51 -8.75
C GLU A 46 5.00 3.14 -8.08
N ARG A 47 4.97 3.10 -6.74
CA ARG A 47 4.93 1.82 -6.00
C ARG A 47 3.58 1.11 -6.04
N ALA A 48 2.52 1.82 -6.42
CA ALA A 48 1.18 1.25 -6.55
C ALA A 48 0.89 0.74 -7.97
N LYS A 49 1.76 1.02 -8.96
CA LYS A 49 1.77 0.42 -10.29
C LYS A 49 2.38 -0.97 -10.24
#